data_AF-A0A0F9KL17-F1
#
_entry.id   AF-A0A0F9KL17-F1
#
_cell.length_a   1.000
_cell.length_b   1.000
_cell.length_c   1.000
_cell.angle_alpha   90.00
_cell.angle_beta   90.00
_cell.angle_gamma   90.00
#
_symmetry.space_group_name_H-M   'P 1'
#
loop_
_entity.id
_entity.type
_entity.pdbx_description
1 polymer ?
#
loop_
_entity_poly.entity_id
_entity_poly.type
_entity_poly.pdbx_seq_one_letter_code
_entity_poly.pdbx_strand_id
1 'polypeptide(L)'
;MITREQFRADVFKRDNNKCVICGEPSQDAHHIIERRLWDESGGYYMDNGASLCGDCHIKAEQTIISCKEIREALGIESVCLPPHFYKDVEYDKWGNIILPDGRRLKGELFFDESVQKILKSGGVLDLFCKYVKYPRTYHLPWSEGFTKYDRILESTKQFEGKKVIVSVKMDGENTTFYNDYVHARSLDSSSHPSQSWVRNLHSKIAYNIPDGWRLCGENLFAQHTIKYNSLSSFFYVFSIWNEKNICLDWNLTCEWIELLGLEPVRVYYLGEWNKEAIKKLYQPEYIGEKCEGYVVRLASSFPYGEYRHSVAKFVAEEFGNQLKEGSGLWRHKEIIQNKLADMKE
;
A
#
# COMPACT_ATOMS: atom_id res chain seq x y z
N MET A 1 15.95 0.22 -23.16
CA MET A 1 16.30 -0.73 -22.08
C MET A 1 17.35 -1.68 -22.61
N ILE A 2 18.35 -2.06 -21.81
CA ILE A 2 19.34 -3.09 -22.20
C ILE A 2 18.69 -4.47 -22.14
N THR A 3 19.14 -5.40 -22.98
CA THR A 3 18.65 -6.78 -22.97
C THR A 3 19.18 -7.54 -21.75
N ARG A 4 18.56 -8.66 -21.40
CA ARG A 4 19.05 -9.54 -20.32
C ARG A 4 20.50 -10.00 -20.54
N GLU A 5 20.85 -10.30 -21.79
CA GLU A 5 22.19 -10.75 -22.17
C GLU A 5 23.20 -9.61 -22.04
N GLN A 6 22.85 -8.42 -22.53
CA GLN A 6 23.69 -7.23 -22.39
C GLN A 6 23.90 -6.87 -20.92
N PHE A 7 22.82 -6.87 -20.11
CA PHE A 7 22.89 -6.66 -18.67
C PHE A 7 23.85 -7.63 -17.99
N ARG A 8 23.75 -8.93 -18.29
CA ARG A 8 24.65 -9.95 -17.71
C ARG A 8 26.10 -9.70 -18.11
N ALA A 9 26.36 -9.43 -19.40
CA ALA A 9 27.71 -9.19 -19.91
C ALA A 9 28.33 -7.93 -19.27
N ASP A 10 27.56 -6.85 -19.15
CA ASP A 10 28.04 -5.59 -18.61
C ASP A 10 28.31 -5.68 -17.10
N VAL A 11 27.43 -6.36 -16.34
CA VAL A 11 27.62 -6.61 -14.90
C VAL A 11 28.89 -7.42 -14.66
N PHE A 12 29.10 -8.51 -15.41
CA PHE A 12 30.31 -9.33 -15.28
C PHE A 12 31.58 -8.57 -15.67
N LYS A 13 31.50 -7.75 -16.74
CA LYS A 13 32.62 -6.93 -17.18
C LYS A 13 32.99 -5.88 -16.12
N ARG A 14 32.01 -5.18 -15.54
CA ARG A 14 32.22 -4.19 -14.48
C ARG A 14 32.90 -4.81 -13.27
N ASP A 15 32.48 -6.01 -12.88
CA ASP A 15 32.93 -6.69 -11.66
C ASP A 15 34.14 -7.61 -11.89
N ASN A 16 34.80 -7.50 -13.05
CA ASN A 16 35.96 -8.29 -13.44
C ASN A 16 35.72 -9.82 -13.36
N ASN A 17 34.50 -10.28 -13.66
CA ASN A 17 34.04 -11.66 -13.57
C ASN A 17 34.21 -12.29 -12.17
N LYS A 18 34.31 -11.48 -11.11
CA LYS A 18 34.44 -11.93 -9.73
C LYS A 18 33.18 -11.62 -8.94
N CYS A 19 32.92 -12.44 -7.93
CA CYS A 19 31.91 -12.18 -6.93
C CYS A 19 32.30 -10.94 -6.15
N VAL A 20 31.41 -9.94 -6.14
CA VAL A 20 31.69 -8.66 -5.48
C VAL A 20 31.78 -8.79 -3.95
N ILE A 21 31.23 -9.86 -3.38
CA ILE A 21 31.22 -10.10 -1.93
C ILE A 21 32.46 -10.86 -1.45
N CYS A 22 32.85 -11.94 -2.14
CA CYS A 22 33.93 -12.83 -1.66
C CYS A 22 35.14 -12.94 -2.58
N GLY A 23 35.09 -12.38 -3.80
CA GLY A 23 36.20 -12.41 -4.77
C GLY A 23 36.32 -13.67 -5.63
N GLU A 24 35.56 -14.73 -5.32
CA GLU A 24 35.49 -15.97 -6.11
C GLU A 24 34.95 -15.75 -7.53
N PRO A 25 35.16 -16.67 -8.49
CA PRO A 25 34.56 -16.54 -9.82
C PRO A 25 33.03 -16.36 -9.78
N SER A 26 32.53 -15.34 -10.46
CA SER A 26 31.09 -15.07 -10.55
C SER A 26 30.38 -16.09 -11.44
N GLN A 27 29.13 -16.40 -11.10
CA GLN A 27 28.28 -17.35 -11.83
C GLN A 27 26.98 -16.68 -12.31
N ASP A 28 26.49 -15.68 -11.57
CA ASP A 28 25.21 -15.04 -11.83
C ASP A 28 25.27 -13.51 -11.75
N ALA A 29 24.59 -12.87 -12.69
CA ALA A 29 24.29 -11.44 -12.65
C ALA A 29 23.02 -11.25 -11.81
N HIS A 30 23.22 -11.06 -10.52
CA HIS A 30 22.18 -10.90 -9.53
C HIS A 30 21.50 -9.54 -9.65
N HIS A 31 20.17 -9.52 -9.56
CA HIS A 31 19.43 -8.27 -9.40
C HIS A 31 19.31 -7.94 -7.90
N ILE A 32 19.87 -6.80 -7.48
CA ILE A 32 19.88 -6.35 -6.09
C ILE A 32 18.46 -6.17 -5.56
N ILE A 33 17.57 -5.58 -6.36
CA ILE A 33 16.12 -5.58 -6.16
C ILE A 33 15.47 -6.40 -7.28
N GLU A 34 14.58 -7.30 -6.88
CA GLU A 34 13.93 -8.29 -7.75
C GLU A 34 13.24 -7.64 -8.96
N ARG A 35 13.55 -8.15 -10.16
CA ARG A 35 13.05 -7.64 -11.45
C ARG A 35 11.53 -7.56 -11.55
N ARG A 36 10.79 -8.47 -10.90
CA ARG A 36 9.31 -8.48 -10.90
C ARG A 36 8.68 -7.27 -10.19
N LEU A 37 9.44 -6.54 -9.37
CA LEU A 37 8.98 -5.30 -8.72
C LEU A 37 9.08 -4.09 -9.65
N TRP A 38 9.77 -4.22 -10.79
CA TRP A 38 9.90 -3.15 -11.75
C TRP A 38 8.76 -3.24 -12.75
N ASP A 39 8.35 -2.09 -13.28
CA ASP A 39 7.36 -2.04 -14.36
C ASP A 39 8.02 -2.50 -15.69
N GLU A 40 7.76 -1.83 -16.81
CA GLU A 40 8.27 -2.29 -18.13
C GLU A 40 9.80 -2.43 -18.21
N SER A 41 10.56 -1.75 -17.35
CA SER A 41 12.03 -1.81 -17.34
C SER A 41 12.62 -3.14 -16.89
N GLY A 42 11.86 -3.97 -16.15
CA GLY A 42 12.32 -5.25 -15.64
C GLY A 42 13.57 -5.18 -14.76
N GLY A 43 13.92 -4.00 -14.24
CA GLY A 43 15.04 -3.81 -13.31
C GLY A 43 16.45 -3.96 -13.91
N TYR A 44 16.60 -3.99 -15.25
CA TYR A 44 17.89 -4.10 -15.93
C TYR A 44 18.66 -2.78 -15.95
N TYR A 45 19.01 -2.29 -14.77
CA TYR A 45 19.87 -1.12 -14.56
C TYR A 45 21.22 -1.60 -14.02
N MET A 46 22.32 -1.04 -14.50
CA MET A 46 23.66 -1.42 -14.02
C MET A 46 23.79 -1.34 -12.50
N ASP A 47 23.24 -0.28 -11.90
CA ASP A 47 23.28 -0.06 -10.44
C ASP A 47 22.29 -0.95 -9.66
N ASN A 48 21.49 -1.76 -10.35
CA ASN A 48 20.67 -2.82 -9.78
C ASN A 48 21.26 -4.23 -10.05
N GLY A 49 22.44 -4.33 -10.68
CA GLY A 49 23.11 -5.58 -10.99
C GLY A 49 24.38 -5.81 -10.17
N ALA A 50 24.67 -7.06 -9.81
CA ALA A 50 25.90 -7.47 -9.13
C ALA A 50 26.34 -8.87 -9.57
N SER A 51 27.63 -9.06 -9.81
CA SER A 51 28.22 -10.38 -10.09
C SER A 51 28.40 -11.13 -8.77
N LEU A 52 27.73 -12.28 -8.63
CA LEU A 52 27.82 -13.14 -7.45
C LEU A 52 28.20 -14.57 -7.84
N CYS A 53 28.94 -15.25 -6.95
CA CYS A 53 29.10 -16.71 -7.01
C CYS A 53 27.82 -17.40 -6.50
N GLY A 54 27.67 -18.71 -6.70
CA GLY A 54 26.46 -19.45 -6.30
C GLY A 54 26.09 -19.29 -4.83
N ASP A 55 27.06 -19.35 -3.92
CA ASP A 55 26.81 -19.23 -2.47
C ASP A 55 26.35 -17.83 -2.07
N CYS A 56 27.05 -16.79 -2.53
CA CYS A 56 26.67 -15.41 -2.25
C CYS A 56 25.34 -15.05 -2.94
N HIS A 57 25.08 -15.60 -4.12
CA HIS A 57 23.80 -15.44 -4.81
C HIS A 57 22.66 -15.98 -3.95
N ILE A 58 22.76 -17.23 -3.49
CA ILE A 58 21.73 -17.83 -2.62
C ILE A 58 21.54 -17.00 -1.34
N LYS A 59 22.62 -16.56 -0.68
CA LYS A 59 22.53 -15.72 0.52
C LYS A 59 21.87 -14.36 0.27
N ALA A 60 22.08 -13.77 -0.91
CA ALA A 60 21.41 -12.54 -1.31
C ALA A 60 19.91 -12.77 -1.59
N GLU A 61 19.56 -13.87 -2.25
CA GLU A 61 18.17 -14.30 -2.44
C GLU A 61 17.47 -14.61 -1.10
N GLN A 62 18.20 -15.19 -0.15
CA GLN A 62 17.75 -15.42 1.23
C GLN A 62 17.70 -14.14 2.07
N THR A 63 18.21 -13.01 1.57
CA THR A 63 18.34 -11.72 2.27
C THR A 63 19.24 -11.77 3.52
N ILE A 64 20.14 -12.76 3.59
CA ILE A 64 21.22 -12.84 4.58
C ILE A 64 22.32 -11.84 4.23
N ILE A 65 22.66 -11.77 2.94
CA ILE A 65 23.42 -10.64 2.41
C ILE A 65 22.40 -9.59 1.99
N SER A 66 22.48 -8.41 2.58
CA SER A 66 21.56 -7.30 2.32
C SER A 66 21.85 -6.60 0.99
N CYS A 67 20.85 -5.91 0.46
CA CYS A 67 21.02 -5.04 -0.70
C CYS A 67 22.05 -3.93 -0.43
N LYS A 68 22.18 -3.48 0.82
CA LYS A 68 23.13 -2.47 1.25
C LYS A 68 24.56 -2.99 1.15
N GLU A 69 24.84 -4.17 1.72
CA GLU A 69 26.17 -4.79 1.65
C GLU A 69 26.65 -4.99 0.20
N ILE A 70 25.75 -5.40 -0.70
CA ILE A 70 26.09 -5.56 -2.13
C ILE A 70 26.42 -4.21 -2.77
N ARG A 71 25.65 -3.16 -2.48
CA ARG A 71 25.90 -1.81 -3.02
C ARG A 71 27.20 -1.22 -2.49
N GLU A 72 27.49 -1.39 -1.21
CA GLU A 72 28.73 -0.96 -0.57
C GLU A 72 29.95 -1.66 -1.19
N ALA A 73 29.87 -2.98 -1.41
CA ALA A 73 30.92 -3.74 -2.08
C ALA A 73 31.20 -3.26 -3.53
N LEU A 74 30.19 -2.67 -4.19
CA LEU A 74 30.29 -2.12 -5.53
C LEU A 74 30.63 -0.62 -5.57
N GLY A 75 30.64 0.07 -4.43
CA GLY A 75 30.76 1.53 -4.39
C GLY A 75 29.59 2.27 -5.06
N ILE A 76 28.38 1.68 -5.07
CA ILE A 76 27.19 2.31 -5.64
C ILE A 76 26.63 3.33 -4.65
N GLU A 77 26.76 4.62 -4.99
CA GLU A 77 26.20 5.72 -4.19
C GLU A 77 24.76 6.05 -4.58
N SER A 78 24.39 5.90 -5.86
CA SER A 78 23.05 6.18 -6.38
C SER A 78 22.20 4.91 -6.41
N VAL A 79 21.24 4.83 -5.50
CA VAL A 79 20.35 3.66 -5.41
C VAL A 79 19.27 3.72 -6.49
N CYS A 80 19.30 2.76 -7.42
CA CYS A 80 18.21 2.51 -8.35
C CYS A 80 17.10 1.71 -7.63
N LEU A 81 15.86 2.20 -7.68
CA LEU A 81 14.69 1.55 -7.06
C LEU A 81 13.53 1.49 -8.06
N PRO A 82 12.60 0.51 -7.92
CA PRO A 82 11.33 0.53 -8.62
C PRO A 82 10.65 1.90 -8.54
N PRO A 83 9.98 2.39 -9.61
CA PRO A 83 9.40 3.74 -9.62
C PRO A 83 8.43 4.01 -8.47
N HIS A 84 7.78 2.95 -7.99
CA HIS A 84 6.85 3.02 -6.87
C HIS A 84 7.49 2.83 -5.48
N PHE A 85 8.80 2.66 -5.37
CA PHE A 85 9.49 2.64 -4.07
C PHE A 85 9.90 4.04 -3.64
N TYR A 86 10.13 4.22 -2.34
CA TYR A 86 10.53 5.48 -1.73
C TYR A 86 12.01 5.47 -1.35
N LYS A 87 12.74 6.54 -1.65
CA LYS A 87 14.19 6.61 -1.42
C LYS A 87 14.60 6.67 0.05
N ASP A 88 13.70 7.14 0.91
CA ASP A 88 13.87 7.24 2.37
C ASP A 88 13.50 5.94 3.11
N VAL A 89 13.23 4.87 2.38
CA VAL A 89 12.85 3.57 2.93
C VAL A 89 13.86 2.52 2.52
N GLU A 90 14.25 1.68 3.47
CA GLU A 90 15.12 0.53 3.22
C GLU A 90 14.30 -0.69 2.81
N TYR A 91 14.77 -1.41 1.79
CA TYR A 91 14.11 -2.60 1.25
C TYR A 91 15.09 -3.76 1.19
N ASP A 92 14.59 -4.97 1.43
CA ASP A 92 15.27 -6.19 1.00
C ASP A 92 15.07 -6.45 -0.50
N LYS A 93 15.73 -7.49 -1.00
CA LYS A 93 15.68 -7.90 -2.41
C LYS A 93 14.24 -8.04 -2.94
N TRP A 94 13.34 -8.56 -2.11
CA TRP A 94 11.97 -8.91 -2.48
C TRP A 94 10.98 -7.76 -2.28
N GLY A 95 11.47 -6.56 -1.94
CA GLY A 95 10.64 -5.38 -1.77
C GLY A 95 9.94 -5.30 -0.43
N ASN A 96 10.39 -6.06 0.57
CA ASN A 96 9.92 -5.94 1.93
C ASN A 96 10.61 -4.75 2.59
N ILE A 97 9.86 -3.93 3.34
CA ILE A 97 10.43 -2.78 4.05
C ILE A 97 11.16 -3.27 5.28
N ILE A 98 12.41 -2.83 5.47
CA ILE A 98 13.20 -3.09 6.67
C ILE A 98 13.00 -1.91 7.63
N LEU A 99 12.56 -2.20 8.85
CA LEU A 99 12.40 -1.21 9.92
C LEU A 99 13.73 -0.97 10.65
N PRO A 100 13.90 0.18 11.34
CA PRO A 100 15.14 0.48 12.08
C PRO A 100 15.50 -0.53 13.16
N ASP A 101 14.53 -1.29 13.68
CA ASP A 101 14.73 -2.35 14.67
C ASP A 101 15.02 -3.73 14.05
N GLY A 102 15.19 -3.80 12.72
CA GLY A 102 15.49 -5.02 11.98
C GLY A 102 14.26 -5.86 11.61
N ARG A 103 13.06 -5.54 12.13
CA ARG A 103 11.82 -6.20 11.71
C ARG A 103 11.47 -5.80 10.28
N ARG A 104 10.63 -6.61 9.63
CA ARG A 104 10.27 -6.45 8.22
C ARG A 104 8.77 -6.33 8.01
N LEU A 105 8.37 -5.45 7.10
CA LEU A 105 6.99 -5.40 6.62
C LEU A 105 6.86 -6.16 5.31
N LYS A 106 5.77 -6.93 5.20
CA LYS A 106 5.46 -7.75 4.03
C LYS A 106 5.25 -6.88 2.79
N GLY A 107 6.09 -7.07 1.78
CA GLY A 107 6.04 -6.39 0.48
C GLY A 107 5.17 -7.12 -0.56
N GLU A 108 5.23 -6.66 -1.81
CA GLU A 108 4.38 -7.14 -2.91
C GLU A 108 4.56 -8.63 -3.21
N LEU A 109 5.81 -9.12 -3.17
CA LEU A 109 6.15 -10.49 -3.50
C LEU A 109 6.18 -11.43 -2.29
N PHE A 110 5.86 -10.94 -1.08
CA PHE A 110 6.02 -11.73 0.14
C PHE A 110 5.30 -13.07 0.06
N PHE A 111 4.04 -13.11 -0.41
CA PHE A 111 3.23 -14.33 -0.47
C PHE A 111 3.49 -15.22 -1.69
N ASP A 112 4.43 -14.85 -2.57
CA ASP A 112 4.85 -15.71 -3.68
C ASP A 112 5.54 -16.98 -3.15
N GLU A 113 5.19 -18.15 -3.68
CA GLU A 113 5.69 -19.43 -3.17
C GLU A 113 7.22 -19.57 -3.27
N SER A 114 7.82 -19.05 -4.35
CA SER A 114 9.27 -19.09 -4.54
C SER A 114 9.99 -18.20 -3.53
N VAL A 115 9.40 -17.04 -3.23
CA VAL A 115 9.91 -16.08 -2.26
C VAL A 115 9.76 -16.63 -0.83
N GLN A 116 8.61 -17.20 -0.49
CA GLN A 116 8.42 -17.86 0.80
C GLN A 116 9.43 -18.98 1.03
N LYS A 117 9.68 -19.82 0.02
CA LYS A 117 10.62 -20.93 0.12
C LYS A 117 12.06 -20.45 0.38
N ILE A 118 12.51 -19.41 -0.32
CA ILE A 118 13.87 -18.90 -0.16
C ILE A 118 14.05 -18.10 1.13
N LEU A 119 13.07 -17.31 1.55
CA LEU A 119 13.10 -16.63 2.86
C LEU A 119 13.07 -17.64 4.02
N LYS A 120 12.31 -18.73 3.89
CA LYS A 120 12.30 -19.83 4.86
C LYS A 120 13.65 -20.52 4.97
N SER A 121 14.31 -20.80 3.85
CA SER A 121 15.63 -21.43 3.86
C SER A 121 16.72 -20.51 4.42
N GLY A 122 16.53 -19.20 4.33
CA GLY A 122 17.36 -18.19 4.99
C GLY A 122 17.11 -18.02 6.49
N GLY A 123 16.03 -18.61 7.05
CA GLY A 123 15.69 -18.47 8.47
C GLY A 123 15.22 -17.07 8.87
N VAL A 124 14.72 -16.26 7.92
CA VAL A 124 14.39 -14.84 8.16
C VAL A 124 12.90 -14.55 8.29
N LEU A 125 12.03 -15.58 8.19
CA LEU A 125 10.57 -15.38 8.25
C LEU A 125 10.08 -14.82 9.59
N ASP A 126 10.74 -15.14 10.70
CA ASP A 126 10.38 -14.66 12.03
C ASP A 126 10.66 -13.16 12.23
N LEU A 127 11.42 -12.54 11.31
CA LEU A 127 11.64 -11.09 11.31
C LEU A 127 10.41 -10.30 10.80
N PHE A 128 9.44 -10.96 10.17
CA PHE A 128 8.31 -10.29 9.56
C PHE A 128 7.22 -9.98 10.57
N CYS A 129 6.80 -8.71 10.61
CA CYS A 129 5.64 -8.28 11.37
C CYS A 129 4.38 -9.01 10.87
N LYS A 130 3.52 -9.42 11.82
CA LYS A 130 2.19 -9.95 11.51
C LYS A 130 1.40 -8.97 10.64
N TYR A 131 1.45 -7.69 11.02
CA TYR A 131 0.62 -6.61 10.47
C TYR A 131 1.19 -5.98 9.20
N VAL A 132 0.28 -5.61 8.29
CA VAL A 132 0.54 -5.03 6.97
C VAL A 132 0.13 -3.56 6.94
N LYS A 133 1.03 -2.71 6.46
CA LYS A 133 0.79 -1.29 6.22
C LYS A 133 -0.17 -1.10 5.04
N TYR A 134 -1.18 -0.23 5.18
CA TYR A 134 -2.09 0.05 4.05
C TYR A 134 -1.35 0.78 2.90
N PRO A 135 -1.49 0.36 1.63
CA PRO A 135 -0.78 0.97 0.50
C PRO A 135 -1.12 2.44 0.30
N ARG A 136 -0.27 3.19 -0.42
CA ARG A 136 -0.65 4.52 -0.91
C ARG A 136 -1.51 4.36 -2.15
N THR A 137 -2.65 5.04 -2.18
CA THR A 137 -3.54 5.06 -3.35
C THR A 137 -3.07 6.13 -4.32
N TYR A 138 -2.96 5.80 -5.61
CA TYR A 138 -2.53 6.74 -6.64
C TYR A 138 -3.71 7.62 -7.08
N HIS A 139 -3.41 8.85 -7.48
CA HIS A 139 -4.38 9.73 -8.10
C HIS A 139 -4.74 9.26 -9.51
N LEU A 140 -6.01 9.40 -9.87
CA LEU A 140 -6.47 9.33 -11.24
C LEU A 140 -5.84 10.46 -12.07
N PRO A 141 -5.65 10.28 -13.39
CA PRO A 141 -5.00 11.30 -14.24
C PRO A 141 -5.70 12.66 -14.27
N TRP A 142 -6.99 12.71 -13.91
CA TRP A 142 -7.80 13.93 -13.85
C TRP A 142 -8.07 14.39 -12.42
N SER A 143 -7.39 13.82 -11.42
CA SER A 143 -7.44 14.37 -10.07
C SER A 143 -6.76 15.73 -10.04
N GLU A 144 -7.35 16.68 -9.30
CA GLU A 144 -6.89 18.07 -9.30
C GLU A 144 -6.18 18.43 -7.97
N GLY A 145 -6.68 17.88 -6.86
CA GLY A 145 -6.17 18.15 -5.51
C GLY A 145 -4.95 17.33 -5.09
N PHE A 146 -3.93 17.19 -5.94
CA PHE A 146 -2.69 16.48 -5.60
C PHE A 146 -1.59 17.43 -5.09
N THR A 147 -0.64 16.87 -4.34
CA THR A 147 0.58 17.55 -3.87
C THR A 147 1.81 17.03 -4.62
N LYS A 148 2.97 17.68 -4.46
CA LYS A 148 4.24 17.24 -5.08
C LYS A 148 4.73 15.86 -4.62
N TYR A 149 4.17 15.31 -3.54
CA TYR A 149 4.52 14.00 -2.99
C TYR A 149 3.53 12.91 -3.39
N ASP A 150 2.41 13.28 -4.01
CA ASP A 150 1.42 12.35 -4.50
C ASP A 150 1.88 11.71 -5.81
N ARG A 151 1.39 10.49 -6.04
CA ARG A 151 1.62 9.77 -7.28
C ARG A 151 0.34 9.76 -8.10
N ILE A 152 0.50 9.94 -9.40
CA ILE A 152 -0.58 10.00 -10.37
C ILE A 152 -0.40 8.79 -11.29
N LEU A 153 -1.50 8.12 -11.61
CA LEU A 153 -1.50 7.09 -12.63
C LEU A 153 -1.21 7.70 -14.00
N GLU A 154 -0.39 7.03 -14.80
CA GLU A 154 -0.13 7.43 -16.18
C GLU A 154 -1.32 7.15 -17.11
N SER A 155 -2.10 6.11 -16.80
CA SER A 155 -3.31 5.75 -17.54
C SER A 155 -4.33 5.05 -16.64
N THR A 156 -5.53 4.83 -17.20
CA THR A 156 -6.61 4.05 -16.56
C THR A 156 -6.87 2.73 -17.27
N LYS A 157 -5.98 2.27 -18.15
CA LYS A 157 -6.15 1.04 -18.95
C LYS A 157 -6.37 -0.19 -18.08
N GLN A 158 -5.78 -0.21 -16.88
CA GLN A 158 -5.94 -1.28 -15.91
C GLN A 158 -7.39 -1.52 -15.45
N PHE A 159 -8.30 -0.56 -15.67
CA PHE A 159 -9.73 -0.68 -15.38
C PHE A 159 -10.59 -1.01 -16.61
N GLU A 160 -10.08 -0.86 -17.83
CA GLU A 160 -10.85 -1.05 -19.06
C GLU A 160 -11.40 -2.49 -19.16
N GLY A 161 -12.68 -2.63 -19.50
CA GLY A 161 -13.37 -3.91 -19.59
C GLY A 161 -13.63 -4.62 -18.25
N LYS A 162 -13.32 -3.98 -17.11
CA LYS A 162 -13.52 -4.56 -15.77
C LYS A 162 -14.67 -3.88 -15.04
N LYS A 163 -15.26 -4.59 -14.09
CA LYS A 163 -16.21 -4.02 -13.12
C LYS A 163 -15.45 -3.29 -12.00
N VAL A 164 -15.92 -2.10 -11.65
CA VAL A 164 -15.37 -1.26 -10.59
C VAL A 164 -16.45 -0.85 -9.59
N ILE A 165 -16.01 -0.53 -8.38
CA ILE A 165 -16.76 0.28 -7.44
C ILE A 165 -16.16 1.67 -7.39
N VAL A 166 -17.02 2.68 -7.32
CA VAL A 166 -16.64 4.05 -7.04
C VAL A 166 -17.32 4.46 -5.74
N SER A 167 -16.52 4.76 -4.72
CA SER A 167 -16.98 5.08 -3.38
C SER A 167 -16.62 6.51 -2.99
N VAL A 168 -17.38 7.10 -2.07
CA VAL A 168 -17.06 8.39 -1.47
C VAL A 168 -15.70 8.31 -0.80
N LYS A 169 -14.82 9.25 -1.12
CA LYS A 169 -13.58 9.42 -0.37
C LYS A 169 -13.86 10.35 0.80
N MET A 170 -13.79 9.81 2.01
CA MET A 170 -14.05 10.53 3.26
C MET A 170 -12.72 10.98 3.88
N ASP A 171 -12.74 12.14 4.51
CA ASP A 171 -11.58 12.76 5.13
C ASP A 171 -11.47 12.37 6.61
N GLY A 172 -10.63 11.37 6.90
CA GLY A 172 -10.41 10.87 8.25
C GLY A 172 -9.04 10.22 8.45
N GLU A 173 -8.97 9.30 9.40
CA GLU A 173 -7.80 8.47 9.66
C GLU A 173 -8.03 7.03 9.18
N ASN A 174 -7.30 6.64 8.13
CA ASN A 174 -7.15 5.24 7.75
C ASN A 174 -6.79 4.38 8.98
N THR A 175 -7.65 3.41 9.28
CA THR A 175 -7.57 2.54 10.45
C THR A 175 -7.78 1.09 10.01
N THR A 176 -6.95 0.19 10.54
CA THR A 176 -6.98 -1.24 10.23
C THR A 176 -7.23 -2.05 11.49
N PHE A 177 -8.18 -2.97 11.42
CA PHE A 177 -8.51 -3.94 12.47
C PHE A 177 -8.01 -5.33 12.07
N TYR A 178 -7.31 -5.99 12.98
CA TYR A 178 -7.06 -7.43 13.00
C TYR A 178 -7.86 -8.05 14.15
N ASN A 179 -7.82 -9.36 14.31
CA ASN A 179 -8.41 -10.03 15.48
C ASN A 179 -7.73 -9.64 16.82
N ASP A 180 -6.47 -9.22 16.80
CA ASP A 180 -5.66 -8.95 17.98
C ASP A 180 -5.06 -7.54 18.04
N TYR A 181 -5.29 -6.71 17.02
CA TYR A 181 -4.63 -5.40 16.95
C TYR A 181 -5.39 -4.35 16.12
N VAL A 182 -5.15 -3.08 16.45
CA VAL A 182 -5.65 -1.91 15.72
C VAL A 182 -4.51 -0.94 15.47
N HIS A 183 -4.35 -0.52 14.22
CA HIS A 183 -3.37 0.49 13.84
C HIS A 183 -3.91 1.47 12.81
N ALA A 184 -3.40 2.71 12.83
CA ALA A 184 -3.58 3.64 11.72
C ALA A 184 -2.75 3.18 10.51
N ARG A 185 -2.74 3.92 9.40
CA ARG A 185 -1.93 3.54 8.22
C ARG A 185 -0.48 3.21 8.57
N SER A 186 0.18 4.00 9.42
CA SER A 186 1.53 3.72 9.91
C SER A 186 1.49 2.83 11.16
N LEU A 187 2.25 1.74 11.16
CA LEU A 187 2.29 0.74 12.23
C LEU A 187 2.94 1.24 13.53
N ASP A 188 3.79 2.26 13.41
CA ASP A 188 4.56 2.92 14.45
C ASP A 188 3.93 4.24 14.92
N SER A 189 2.69 4.55 14.47
CA SER A 189 2.04 5.79 14.87
C SER A 189 1.71 5.80 16.37
N SER A 190 2.09 6.89 17.04
CA SER A 190 1.68 7.12 18.43
C SER A 190 0.16 7.12 18.56
N SER A 191 -0.32 6.56 19.66
CA SER A 191 -1.74 6.58 20.00
C SER A 191 -2.25 8.02 20.06
N HIS A 192 -3.47 8.23 19.59
CA HIS A 192 -4.13 9.52 19.60
C HIS A 192 -5.53 9.39 20.26
N PRO A 193 -5.97 10.34 21.11
CA PRO A 193 -7.23 10.20 21.85
C PRO A 193 -8.47 10.00 20.97
N SER A 194 -8.47 10.52 19.73
CA SER A 194 -9.54 10.30 18.74
C SER A 194 -9.71 8.84 18.30
N GLN A 195 -8.76 7.95 18.64
CA GLN A 195 -8.83 6.53 18.33
C GLN A 195 -9.63 5.72 19.37
N SER A 196 -10.00 6.34 20.50
CA SER A 196 -10.68 5.63 21.60
C SER A 196 -11.99 4.98 21.15
N TRP A 197 -12.77 5.67 20.30
CA TRP A 197 -14.03 5.15 19.77
C TRP A 197 -13.82 3.89 18.92
N VAL A 198 -12.88 3.92 17.95
CA VAL A 198 -12.59 2.77 17.09
C VAL A 198 -11.96 1.61 17.85
N ARG A 199 -11.18 1.85 18.91
CA ARG A 199 -10.67 0.78 19.79
C ARG A 199 -11.79 0.11 20.59
N ASN A 200 -12.78 0.87 21.06
CA ASN A 200 -13.95 0.32 21.72
C ASN A 200 -14.90 -0.42 20.76
N LEU A 201 -14.99 0.03 19.50
CA LEU A 201 -15.69 -0.73 18.46
C LEU A 201 -14.97 -2.07 18.20
N HIS A 202 -13.65 -2.01 17.98
CA HIS A 202 -12.81 -3.18 17.74
C HIS A 202 -12.94 -4.23 18.84
N SER A 203 -12.88 -3.84 20.13
CA SER A 203 -12.98 -4.80 21.25
C SER A 203 -14.28 -5.62 21.26
N LYS A 204 -15.35 -5.12 20.64
CA LYS A 204 -16.64 -5.81 20.52
C LYS A 204 -16.73 -6.79 19.34
N ILE A 205 -15.86 -6.65 18.34
CA ILE A 205 -15.94 -7.43 17.10
C ILE A 205 -14.68 -8.23 16.79
N ALA A 206 -13.56 -7.95 17.46
CA ALA A 206 -12.25 -8.49 17.13
C ALA A 206 -12.21 -10.01 17.10
N TYR A 207 -12.92 -10.67 18.03
CA TYR A 207 -12.99 -12.13 18.12
C TYR A 207 -13.72 -12.78 16.92
N ASN A 208 -14.50 -12.02 16.16
CA ASN A 208 -15.16 -12.49 14.94
C ASN A 208 -14.31 -12.26 13.68
N ILE A 209 -13.18 -11.56 13.78
CA ILE A 209 -12.24 -11.39 12.66
C ILE A 209 -11.36 -12.64 12.62
N PRO A 210 -11.28 -13.37 11.48
CA PRO A 210 -10.40 -14.54 11.38
C PRO A 210 -8.92 -14.17 11.55
N ASP A 211 -8.10 -15.13 12.00
CA ASP A 211 -6.66 -14.88 12.13
C ASP A 211 -6.02 -14.59 10.76
N GLY A 212 -5.11 -13.62 10.74
CA GLY A 212 -4.46 -13.13 9.51
C GLY A 212 -5.34 -12.24 8.62
N TRP A 213 -6.65 -12.14 8.89
CA TRP A 213 -7.54 -11.23 8.17
C TRP A 213 -7.43 -9.82 8.74
N ARG A 214 -7.77 -8.83 7.90
CA ARG A 214 -7.85 -7.44 8.32
C ARG A 214 -8.94 -6.66 7.60
N LEU A 215 -9.55 -5.75 8.35
CA LEU A 215 -10.52 -4.79 7.85
C LEU A 215 -9.86 -3.43 7.82
N CYS A 216 -9.89 -2.76 6.67
CA CYS A 216 -9.39 -1.40 6.51
C CYS A 216 -10.56 -0.46 6.27
N GLY A 217 -10.64 0.59 7.08
CA GLY A 217 -11.69 1.59 7.04
C GLY A 217 -11.20 2.97 7.42
N GLU A 218 -12.09 3.94 7.33
CA GLU A 218 -11.84 5.34 7.63
C GLU A 218 -12.45 5.68 9.00
N ASN A 219 -11.61 6.08 9.95
CA ASN A 219 -12.05 6.61 11.24
C ASN A 219 -12.36 8.10 11.10
N LEU A 220 -13.63 8.45 11.31
CA LEU A 220 -14.20 9.79 11.19
C LEU A 220 -14.65 10.34 12.54
N PHE A 221 -14.14 9.82 13.67
CA PHE A 221 -14.52 10.33 15.00
C PHE A 221 -14.16 11.82 15.18
N ALA A 222 -12.96 12.22 14.75
CA ALA A 222 -12.50 13.61 14.84
C ALA A 222 -12.51 14.28 13.47
N GLN A 223 -12.80 15.57 13.46
CA GLN A 223 -12.64 16.43 12.29
C GLN A 223 -11.16 16.49 11.89
N HIS A 224 -10.91 16.28 10.61
CA HIS A 224 -9.62 16.59 9.97
C HIS A 224 -9.73 17.94 9.27
N THR A 225 -9.92 17.93 7.95
CA THR A 225 -10.20 19.10 7.14
C THR A 225 -11.71 19.33 7.04
N ILE A 226 -12.49 18.28 6.80
CA ILE A 226 -13.96 18.32 6.71
C ILE A 226 -14.59 18.03 8.08
N LYS A 227 -15.53 18.90 8.47
CA LYS A 227 -16.44 18.66 9.58
C LYS A 227 -17.67 17.91 9.09
N TYR A 228 -17.94 16.75 9.67
CA TYR A 228 -19.14 15.97 9.38
C TYR A 228 -20.20 16.16 10.47
N ASN A 229 -21.46 16.31 10.07
CA ASN A 229 -22.57 16.63 10.97
C ASN A 229 -23.66 15.54 11.06
N SER A 230 -23.65 14.55 10.16
CA SER A 230 -24.72 13.56 10.01
C SER A 230 -24.18 12.22 9.48
N LEU A 231 -23.23 11.63 10.20
CA LEU A 231 -22.68 10.30 9.87
C LEU A 231 -23.58 9.17 10.38
N SER A 232 -23.70 8.05 9.66
CA SER A 232 -24.34 6.82 10.20
C SER A 232 -23.45 6.10 11.21
N SER A 233 -22.13 6.16 11.02
CA SER A 233 -21.11 5.61 11.93
C SER A 233 -19.86 6.50 11.93
N PHE A 234 -19.01 6.37 12.95
CA PHE A 234 -17.67 6.97 12.94
C PHE A 234 -16.62 6.11 12.24
N PHE A 235 -16.96 4.90 11.79
CA PHE A 235 -16.04 4.03 11.06
C PHE A 235 -16.71 3.39 9.85
N TYR A 236 -16.11 3.60 8.68
CA TYR A 236 -16.61 3.05 7.41
C TYR A 236 -15.54 2.17 6.76
N VAL A 237 -15.87 0.91 6.49
CA VAL A 237 -14.97 -0.06 5.89
C VAL A 237 -14.93 0.12 4.37
N PHE A 238 -13.74 0.15 3.78
CA PHE A 238 -13.55 0.23 2.32
C PHE A 238 -12.83 -0.98 1.72
N SER A 239 -12.19 -1.82 2.53
CA SER A 239 -11.61 -3.08 2.05
C SER A 239 -11.40 -4.09 3.17
N ILE A 240 -11.53 -5.37 2.82
CA ILE A 240 -11.19 -6.51 3.68
C ILE A 240 -10.15 -7.36 2.95
N TRP A 241 -9.19 -7.88 3.71
CA TRP A 241 -8.07 -8.66 3.20
C TRP A 241 -7.94 -9.94 4.01
N ASN A 242 -7.69 -11.05 3.32
CA ASN A 242 -7.53 -12.36 3.94
C ASN A 242 -6.08 -12.63 4.39
N GLU A 243 -5.85 -13.83 4.94
CA GLU A 243 -4.56 -14.28 5.47
C GLU A 243 -3.43 -14.36 4.43
N LYS A 244 -3.79 -14.49 3.15
CA LYS A 244 -2.87 -14.45 2.00
C LYS A 244 -2.65 -13.05 1.45
N ASN A 245 -3.16 -12.03 2.15
CA ASN A 245 -3.06 -10.63 1.74
C ASN A 245 -3.70 -10.37 0.37
N ILE A 246 -4.84 -11.03 0.12
CA ILE A 246 -5.70 -10.82 -1.04
C ILE A 246 -6.89 -9.99 -0.58
N CYS A 247 -7.14 -8.88 -1.28
CA CYS A 247 -8.33 -8.09 -1.07
C CYS A 247 -9.53 -8.89 -1.59
N LEU A 248 -10.55 -9.07 -0.75
CA LEU A 248 -11.77 -9.78 -1.13
C LEU A 248 -12.47 -9.02 -2.27
N ASP A 249 -13.33 -9.68 -3.06
CA ASP A 249 -14.23 -8.96 -3.95
C ASP A 249 -15.24 -8.11 -3.16
N TRP A 250 -15.92 -7.18 -3.84
CA TRP A 250 -16.79 -6.22 -3.18
C TRP A 250 -18.03 -6.85 -2.55
N ASN A 251 -18.62 -7.88 -3.17
CA ASN A 251 -19.81 -8.52 -2.61
C ASN A 251 -19.47 -9.22 -1.31
N LEU A 252 -18.41 -10.04 -1.31
CA LEU A 252 -17.94 -10.70 -0.10
C LEU A 252 -17.48 -9.68 0.97
N THR A 253 -16.91 -8.54 0.55
CA THR A 253 -16.59 -7.43 1.47
C THR A 253 -17.86 -6.93 2.16
N CYS A 254 -18.94 -6.68 1.42
CA CYS A 254 -20.21 -6.24 2.00
C CYS A 254 -20.85 -7.29 2.92
N GLU A 255 -20.82 -8.58 2.54
CA GLU A 255 -21.33 -9.67 3.38
C GLU A 255 -20.63 -9.70 4.75
N TRP A 256 -19.29 -9.60 4.77
CA TRP A 256 -18.54 -9.54 6.03
C TRP A 256 -18.83 -8.29 6.85
N ILE A 257 -19.00 -7.14 6.19
CA ILE A 257 -19.35 -5.88 6.86
C ILE A 257 -20.71 -6.02 7.56
N GLU A 258 -21.71 -6.60 6.89
CA GLU A 258 -23.04 -6.86 7.44
C GLU A 258 -22.98 -7.83 8.62
N LEU A 259 -22.27 -8.96 8.48
CA LEU A 259 -22.10 -9.95 9.55
C LEU A 259 -21.45 -9.36 10.82
N LEU A 260 -20.57 -8.38 10.65
CA LEU A 260 -19.87 -7.71 11.75
C LEU A 260 -20.63 -6.49 12.30
N GLY A 261 -21.78 -6.14 11.73
CA GLY A 261 -22.55 -4.95 12.13
C GLY A 261 -21.79 -3.64 11.90
N LEU A 262 -21.03 -3.57 10.80
CA LEU A 262 -20.25 -2.41 10.40
C LEU A 262 -20.88 -1.67 9.23
N GLU A 263 -20.41 -0.46 8.94
CA GLU A 263 -20.84 0.34 7.81
C GLU A 263 -19.80 0.29 6.67
N PRO A 264 -20.20 0.04 5.40
CA PRO A 264 -19.30 0.21 4.27
C PRO A 264 -19.21 1.68 3.88
N VAL A 265 -18.10 2.09 3.25
CA VAL A 265 -18.07 3.38 2.54
C VAL A 265 -19.19 3.45 1.52
N ARG A 266 -19.81 4.62 1.39
CA ARG A 266 -20.93 4.83 0.47
C ARG A 266 -20.46 4.68 -0.98
N VAL A 267 -21.23 3.98 -1.80
CA VAL A 267 -20.91 3.68 -3.21
C VAL A 267 -21.73 4.57 -4.15
N TYR A 268 -21.04 5.35 -4.98
CA TYR A 268 -21.63 6.10 -6.09
C TYR A 268 -22.03 5.22 -7.27
N TYR A 269 -21.20 4.20 -7.54
CA TYR A 269 -21.30 3.41 -8.75
C TYR A 269 -20.73 2.01 -8.53
N LEU A 270 -21.44 1.00 -9.02
CA LEU A 270 -20.96 -0.36 -9.18
C LEU A 270 -21.34 -0.82 -10.59
N GLY A 271 -20.36 -1.11 -11.43
CA GLY A 271 -20.59 -1.50 -12.81
C GLY A 271 -19.31 -1.55 -13.63
N GLU A 272 -19.44 -1.74 -14.95
CA GLU A 272 -18.29 -1.73 -15.85
C GLU A 272 -17.61 -0.36 -15.93
N TRP A 273 -16.30 -0.35 -16.08
CA TRP A 273 -15.54 0.89 -16.19
C TRP A 273 -16.06 1.79 -17.31
N ASN A 274 -16.58 2.96 -16.93
CA ASN A 274 -16.95 4.03 -17.84
C ASN A 274 -16.30 5.34 -17.38
N LYS A 275 -15.14 5.66 -17.96
CA LYS A 275 -14.34 6.84 -17.61
C LYS A 275 -15.14 8.14 -17.60
N GLU A 276 -15.98 8.36 -18.61
CA GLU A 276 -16.72 9.62 -18.77
C GLU A 276 -17.90 9.73 -17.80
N ALA A 277 -18.54 8.61 -17.46
CA ALA A 277 -19.52 8.59 -16.38
C ALA A 277 -18.86 8.82 -15.02
N ILE A 278 -17.74 8.15 -14.74
CA ILE A 278 -17.03 8.22 -13.45
C ILE A 278 -16.50 9.62 -13.16
N LYS A 279 -15.95 10.31 -14.17
CA LYS A 279 -15.52 11.71 -14.03
C LYS A 279 -16.62 12.63 -13.51
N LYS A 280 -17.89 12.35 -13.87
CA LYS A 280 -19.06 13.15 -13.50
C LYS A 280 -19.67 12.77 -12.15
N LEU A 281 -19.17 11.71 -11.49
CA LEU A 281 -19.72 11.23 -10.22
C LEU A 281 -19.40 12.16 -9.05
N TYR A 282 -18.30 12.93 -9.13
CA TYR A 282 -17.96 13.84 -8.04
C TYR A 282 -19.01 14.94 -7.92
N GLN A 283 -19.56 15.05 -6.71
CA GLN A 283 -20.30 16.22 -6.26
C GLN A 283 -19.61 16.73 -4.98
N PRO A 284 -19.47 18.06 -4.79
CA PRO A 284 -18.82 18.62 -3.60
C PRO A 284 -19.49 18.18 -2.29
N GLU A 285 -20.79 17.91 -2.35
CA GLU A 285 -21.59 17.34 -1.27
C GLU A 285 -22.26 16.05 -1.73
N TYR A 286 -22.30 15.06 -0.85
CA TYR A 286 -23.01 13.81 -1.07
C TYR A 286 -23.87 13.46 0.16
N ILE A 287 -25.19 13.44 -0.05
CA ILE A 287 -26.19 13.28 1.03
C ILE A 287 -25.98 14.34 2.13
N GLY A 288 -25.78 15.59 1.71
CA GLY A 288 -25.62 16.75 2.60
C GLY A 288 -24.28 16.86 3.34
N GLU A 289 -23.32 15.97 3.06
CA GLU A 289 -21.99 16.01 3.65
C GLU A 289 -20.93 16.32 2.59
N LYS A 290 -19.97 17.17 2.93
CA LYS A 290 -18.84 17.46 2.03
C LYS A 290 -17.99 16.19 1.83
N CYS A 291 -17.45 16.00 0.63
CA CYS A 291 -16.47 14.95 0.38
C CYS A 291 -15.25 15.49 -0.35
N GLU A 292 -14.08 14.88 -0.12
CA GLU A 292 -12.84 15.29 -0.79
C GLU A 292 -12.74 14.78 -2.23
N GLY A 293 -13.55 13.78 -2.59
CA GLY A 293 -13.53 13.14 -3.89
C GLY A 293 -14.09 11.72 -3.85
N TYR A 294 -13.49 10.83 -4.64
CA TYR A 294 -13.92 9.43 -4.71
C TYR A 294 -12.74 8.46 -4.88
N VAL A 295 -12.96 7.20 -4.51
CA VAL A 295 -12.03 6.09 -4.73
C VAL A 295 -12.63 5.13 -5.73
N VAL A 296 -11.89 4.85 -6.80
CA VAL A 296 -12.17 3.76 -7.74
C VAL A 296 -11.40 2.54 -7.27
N ARG A 297 -12.06 1.39 -7.23
CA ARG A 297 -11.44 0.10 -6.97
C ARG A 297 -12.03 -0.97 -7.90
N LEU A 298 -11.26 -1.98 -8.29
CA LEU A 298 -11.81 -3.18 -8.93
C LEU A 298 -12.85 -3.85 -8.01
N ALA A 299 -13.98 -4.24 -8.59
CA ALA A 299 -15.02 -4.96 -7.87
C ALA A 299 -14.59 -6.40 -7.53
N SER A 300 -13.74 -7.00 -8.37
CA SER A 300 -13.16 -8.33 -8.13
C SER A 300 -12.09 -8.31 -7.03
N SER A 301 -11.76 -9.49 -6.51
CA SER A 301 -10.61 -9.67 -5.63
C SER A 301 -9.30 -9.36 -6.35
N PHE A 302 -8.28 -8.92 -5.61
CA PHE A 302 -6.93 -8.71 -6.15
C PHE A 302 -5.86 -8.89 -5.06
N PRO A 303 -4.67 -9.43 -5.40
CA PRO A 303 -3.57 -9.57 -4.45
C PRO A 303 -2.94 -8.21 -4.12
N TYR A 304 -2.26 -8.12 -2.98
CA TYR A 304 -1.63 -6.89 -2.50
C TYR A 304 -0.66 -6.25 -3.50
N GLY A 305 0.15 -7.05 -4.21
CA GLY A 305 1.06 -6.54 -5.26
C GLY A 305 0.35 -5.83 -6.41
N GLU A 306 -0.94 -6.13 -6.64
CA GLU A 306 -1.74 -5.51 -7.70
C GLU A 306 -2.53 -4.28 -7.22
N TYR A 307 -2.36 -3.86 -5.96
CA TYR A 307 -3.13 -2.74 -5.40
C TYR A 307 -3.01 -1.47 -6.24
N ARG A 308 -1.80 -1.12 -6.69
CA ARG A 308 -1.54 0.10 -7.49
C ARG A 308 -2.24 0.08 -8.85
N HIS A 309 -2.58 -1.10 -9.35
CA HIS A 309 -3.32 -1.32 -10.60
C HIS A 309 -4.81 -1.58 -10.36
N SER A 310 -5.23 -1.68 -9.11
CA SER A 310 -6.59 -2.07 -8.73
C SER A 310 -7.34 -0.95 -8.01
N VAL A 311 -6.65 0.06 -7.49
CA VAL A 311 -7.24 1.15 -6.71
C VAL A 311 -6.65 2.50 -7.08
N ALA A 312 -7.50 3.49 -7.30
CA ALA A 312 -7.13 4.87 -7.62
C ALA A 312 -8.08 5.86 -6.93
N LYS A 313 -7.66 7.11 -6.76
CA LYS A 313 -8.48 8.16 -6.14
C LYS A 313 -8.58 9.40 -7.02
N PHE A 314 -9.73 10.05 -6.99
CA PHE A 314 -9.90 11.44 -7.39
C PHE A 314 -10.01 12.28 -6.12
N VAL A 315 -9.32 13.40 -6.11
CA VAL A 315 -9.38 14.44 -5.07
C VAL A 315 -9.63 15.76 -5.78
N ALA A 316 -10.64 16.51 -5.34
CA ALA A 316 -11.00 17.79 -5.90
C ALA A 316 -9.99 18.90 -5.55
N GLU A 317 -9.86 19.89 -6.43
CA GLU A 317 -8.91 20.99 -6.25
C GLU A 317 -9.11 21.75 -4.93
N GLU A 318 -10.36 22.09 -4.61
CA GLU A 318 -10.72 22.85 -3.41
C GLU A 318 -10.21 22.18 -2.14
N PHE A 319 -10.40 20.86 -2.01
CA PHE A 319 -9.91 20.09 -0.88
C PHE A 319 -8.37 20.02 -0.86
N GLY A 320 -7.75 19.82 -2.03
CA GLY A 320 -6.30 19.83 -2.16
C GLY A 320 -5.66 21.15 -1.73
N ASN A 321 -6.32 22.29 -1.98
CA ASN A 321 -5.85 23.60 -1.54
C ASN A 321 -5.97 23.77 -0.03
N GLN A 322 -7.08 23.34 0.58
CA GLN A 322 -7.23 23.34 2.04
C GLN A 322 -6.12 22.54 2.74
N LEU A 323 -5.68 21.40 2.16
CA LEU A 323 -4.55 20.63 2.70
C LEU A 323 -3.23 21.42 2.71
N LYS A 324 -2.94 22.16 1.63
CA LYS A 324 -1.73 22.98 1.49
C LYS A 324 -1.69 24.14 2.49
N GLU A 325 -2.85 24.67 2.87
CA GLU A 325 -3.01 25.77 3.83
C GLU A 325 -2.85 25.34 5.30
N GLY A 326 -2.47 24.09 5.57
CA GLY A 326 -2.14 23.62 6.92
C GLY A 326 -3.26 22.88 7.66
N SER A 327 -4.33 22.47 6.95
CA SER A 327 -5.34 21.58 7.54
C SER A 327 -4.80 20.17 7.83
N GLY A 328 -3.73 19.72 7.17
CA GLY A 328 -3.09 18.41 7.37
C GLY A 328 -2.43 18.20 8.74
N LEU A 329 -2.33 19.23 9.60
CA LEU A 329 -1.81 19.15 10.97
C LEU A 329 -2.89 18.80 12.01
N TRP A 330 -3.96 18.12 11.61
CA TRP A 330 -5.12 17.84 12.45
C TRP A 330 -4.76 17.19 13.81
N ARG A 331 -3.71 16.34 13.86
CA ARG A 331 -3.21 15.70 15.10
C ARG A 331 -2.67 16.67 16.14
N HIS A 332 -2.35 17.90 15.76
CA HIS A 332 -1.83 18.94 16.66
C HIS A 332 -2.87 20.00 17.01
N LYS A 333 -4.09 19.86 16.49
CA LYS A 333 -5.21 20.77 16.76
C LYS A 333 -6.08 20.21 17.89
N GLU A 334 -6.93 21.06 18.44
CA GLU A 334 -7.98 20.63 19.35
C GLU A 334 -8.89 19.59 18.66
N ILE A 335 -9.24 18.53 19.38
CA ILE A 335 -10.07 17.45 18.86
C ILE A 335 -11.51 17.92 18.80
N ILE A 336 -12.00 18.14 17.59
CA ILE A 336 -13.39 18.49 17.31
C ILE A 336 -14.13 17.21 16.86
N GLN A 337 -14.98 16.63 17.71
CA GLN A 337 -15.68 15.38 17.40
C GLN A 337 -16.78 15.58 16.34
N ASN A 338 -16.77 14.81 15.25
CA ASN A 338 -17.85 14.76 14.25
C ASN A 338 -19.18 14.28 14.87
N LYS A 339 -20.30 14.49 14.16
CA LYS A 339 -21.63 14.11 14.67
C LYS A 339 -22.21 12.93 13.90
N LEU A 340 -22.92 12.07 14.63
CA LEU A 340 -23.79 11.07 14.03
C LEU A 340 -25.11 11.74 13.63
N ALA A 341 -25.78 11.18 12.62
CA ALA A 341 -27.15 11.55 12.30
C ALA A 341 -28.06 11.25 13.50
N ASP A 342 -29.00 12.14 13.79
CA ASP A 342 -30.05 11.86 14.78
C ASP A 342 -30.82 10.61 14.32
N MET A 343 -30.99 9.63 15.23
CA MET A 343 -31.89 8.52 14.93
C MET A 343 -33.28 9.10 14.74
N LYS A 344 -33.85 8.98 13.54
CA LYS A 344 -35.27 9.25 13.35
C LYS A 344 -36.03 8.26 14.23
N GLU A 345 -36.63 8.77 15.31
CA GLU A 345 -37.56 8.03 16.18
C GLU A 345 -38.72 7.41 15.39
#